data_AF-A0A353S7C3-F1
#
_entry.id   AF-A0A353S7C3-F1
#
_cell.length_a   1.000
_cell.length_b   1.000
_cell.length_c   1.000
_cell.angle_alpha   90.00
_cell.angle_beta   90.00
_cell.angle_gamma   90.00
#
_symmetry.space_group_name_H-M   'P 1'
#
loop_
_entity.id
_entity.type
_entity.pdbx_description
1 polymer ?
#
loop_
_entity_poly.entity_id
_entity_poly.type
_entity_poly.pdbx_seq_one_letter_code
_entity_poly.pdbx_strand_id
1 'polypeptide(L)'
;MKRNASPYPYRKGKVRPPSERRVRKTASRPLSSFNVMLCYATMFTTPPSAAASFRYVATAAFKFFIFQYMEKLHLLHIPVKHVDHALDSRIPFRPDSLHIYMDFINYWIRCMAMLERRFGIYNGSKLCAEYLRYLTLVYDEAYKLYRECMTTTCRPPCDKKRIAALRKADPHYMCVPSLHIAIICLTFSFYRMLFVRERFTKDEKERWGRELYIRAVQIAESVLYLKQHSVNCIPAALYMLTRIVPELFTPTDATAFIHQMFSTSGDISAEEKKAVTEYMDFMYERFLLEGCLEDDWRAPVLRWLGSYQPSMPQEQAEAPAAP
;
A
#
# COMPACT_ATOMS: atom_id res chain seq x y z
N MET A 1 -39.02 4.24 -5.10
CA MET A 1 -37.92 3.38 -5.59
C MET A 1 -36.57 3.99 -5.23
N LYS A 2 -35.96 3.58 -4.11
CA LYS A 2 -34.56 3.93 -3.83
C LYS A 2 -33.70 3.22 -4.88
N ARG A 3 -32.97 3.97 -5.72
CA ARG A 3 -31.95 3.37 -6.60
C ARG A 3 -31.01 2.58 -5.70
N ASN A 4 -30.90 1.27 -5.90
CA ASN A 4 -29.86 0.46 -5.24
C ASN A 4 -28.53 1.17 -5.50
N ALA A 5 -27.93 1.73 -4.45
CA ALA A 5 -26.60 2.32 -4.54
C ALA A 5 -25.65 1.21 -5.01
N SER A 6 -24.78 1.53 -5.96
CA SER A 6 -23.72 0.61 -6.41
C SER A 6 -22.95 0.13 -5.18
N PRO A 7 -22.66 -1.18 -5.02
CA PRO A 7 -21.81 -1.66 -3.93
C PRO A 7 -20.40 -1.05 -4.00
N TYR A 8 -20.03 -0.46 -5.15
CA TYR A 8 -18.80 0.29 -5.35
C TYR A 8 -19.09 1.80 -5.39
N PRO A 9 -18.81 2.56 -4.32
CA PRO A 9 -19.19 3.97 -4.18
C PRO A 9 -18.47 4.89 -5.17
N TYR A 10 -17.27 4.53 -5.63
CA TYR A 10 -16.49 5.35 -6.56
C TYR A 10 -16.73 5.04 -8.03
N ARG A 11 -17.57 4.07 -8.37
CA ARG A 11 -17.88 3.75 -9.76
C ARG A 11 -18.73 4.86 -10.39
N LYS A 12 -18.25 5.42 -11.50
CA LYS A 12 -18.98 6.43 -12.29
C LYS A 12 -19.33 5.88 -13.68
N GLY A 13 -20.48 5.21 -13.78
CA GLY A 13 -21.06 4.73 -15.03
C GLY A 13 -20.50 3.39 -15.53
N LYS A 14 -20.94 3.01 -16.74
CA LYS A 14 -20.48 1.79 -17.44
C LYS A 14 -19.36 2.13 -18.42
N VAL A 15 -18.45 1.18 -18.60
CA VAL A 15 -17.36 1.27 -19.60
C VAL A 15 -17.74 0.44 -20.83
N ARG A 16 -17.43 0.95 -22.02
CA ARG A 16 -17.72 0.21 -23.25
C ARG A 16 -16.80 -1.01 -23.34
N PRO A 17 -17.32 -2.16 -23.83
CA PRO A 17 -16.49 -3.32 -24.09
C PRO A 17 -15.30 -3.00 -25.01
N PRO A 18 -14.15 -3.62 -24.76
CA PRO A 18 -12.97 -3.47 -25.60
C PRO A 18 -13.16 -4.20 -26.94
N SER A 19 -12.64 -3.64 -28.03
CA SER A 19 -12.63 -4.29 -29.34
C SER A 19 -11.77 -5.56 -29.34
N GLU A 20 -12.13 -6.57 -30.12
CA GLU A 20 -11.37 -7.83 -30.27
C GLU A 20 -9.90 -7.62 -30.64
N ARG A 21 -9.62 -6.63 -31.52
CA ARG A 21 -8.24 -6.28 -31.89
C ARG A 21 -7.40 -5.87 -30.68
N ARG A 22 -7.97 -5.13 -29.73
CA ARG A 22 -7.30 -4.72 -28.49
C ARG A 22 -7.11 -5.90 -27.55
N VAL A 23 -8.16 -6.72 -27.37
CA VAL A 23 -8.10 -7.97 -26.59
C VAL A 23 -6.91 -8.80 -27.06
N ARG A 24 -6.84 -9.11 -28.37
CA ARG A 24 -5.78 -9.92 -28.97
C ARG A 24 -4.37 -9.35 -28.75
N LYS A 25 -4.23 -8.02 -28.81
CA LYS A 25 -2.94 -7.34 -28.63
C LYS A 25 -2.46 -7.32 -27.18
N THR A 26 -3.36 -7.46 -26.21
CA THR A 26 -3.01 -7.38 -24.78
C THR A 26 -3.05 -8.72 -24.06
N ALA A 27 -3.88 -9.66 -24.50
CA ALA A 27 -4.21 -10.88 -23.74
C ALA A 27 -3.00 -11.77 -23.41
N SER A 28 -1.94 -11.77 -24.23
CA SER A 28 -0.73 -12.57 -23.99
C SER A 28 0.38 -11.84 -23.24
N ARG A 29 0.21 -10.54 -22.94
CA ARG A 29 1.27 -9.70 -22.40
C ARG A 29 1.35 -9.79 -20.87
N PRO A 30 2.55 -9.88 -20.27
CA PRO A 30 2.70 -9.73 -18.82
C PRO A 30 2.50 -8.27 -18.41
N LEU A 31 2.14 -8.04 -17.14
CA LEU A 31 1.92 -6.70 -16.58
C LEU A 31 3.18 -5.82 -16.65
N SER A 32 4.34 -6.43 -16.46
CA SER A 32 5.66 -5.77 -16.56
C SER A 32 5.90 -5.13 -17.94
N SER A 33 5.24 -5.62 -19.00
CA SER A 33 5.42 -5.10 -20.36
C SER A 33 4.64 -3.84 -20.67
N PHE A 34 3.70 -3.40 -19.81
CA PHE A 34 2.93 -2.19 -20.07
C PHE A 34 3.75 -0.95 -19.69
N ASN A 35 3.94 -0.07 -20.67
CA ASN A 35 4.75 1.14 -20.49
C ASN A 35 3.99 2.16 -19.62
N VAL A 36 4.51 2.44 -18.43
CA VAL A 36 3.99 3.42 -17.46
C VAL A 36 3.94 4.85 -18.01
N MET A 37 4.82 5.19 -18.96
CA MET A 37 4.83 6.52 -19.59
C MET A 37 3.54 6.85 -20.32
N LEU A 38 2.79 5.83 -20.77
CA LEU A 38 1.45 6.03 -21.30
C LEU A 38 0.58 6.75 -20.27
N CYS A 39 0.51 6.23 -19.04
CA CYS A 39 -0.32 6.81 -17.99
C CYS A 39 0.15 8.21 -17.59
N TYR A 40 1.46 8.45 -17.50
CA TYR A 40 1.94 9.80 -17.21
C TYR A 40 1.48 10.82 -18.28
N ALA A 41 1.43 10.42 -19.55
CA ALA A 41 0.98 11.29 -20.64
C ALA A 41 -0.56 11.45 -20.69
N THR A 42 -1.33 10.42 -20.34
CA THR A 42 -2.79 10.39 -20.55
C THR A 42 -3.61 10.77 -19.32
N MET A 43 -3.14 10.45 -18.11
CA MET A 43 -3.98 10.50 -16.91
C MET A 43 -4.43 11.92 -16.53
N PHE A 44 -3.57 12.92 -16.75
CA PHE A 44 -3.83 14.33 -16.47
C PHE A 44 -4.51 15.07 -17.62
N THR A 45 -4.45 14.53 -18.84
CA THR A 45 -4.96 15.18 -20.07
C THR A 45 -6.29 14.61 -20.53
N THR A 46 -6.63 13.39 -20.09
CA THR A 46 -7.85 12.70 -20.51
C THR A 46 -9.03 13.09 -19.61
N PRO A 47 -10.14 13.64 -20.14
CA PRO A 47 -11.21 14.22 -19.31
C PRO A 47 -11.82 13.28 -18.25
N PRO A 48 -12.05 11.97 -18.53
CA PRO A 48 -12.52 11.03 -17.51
C PRO A 48 -11.67 10.90 -16.25
N SER A 49 -10.35 11.14 -16.35
CA SER A 49 -9.41 10.87 -15.26
C SER A 49 -8.66 12.08 -14.73
N ALA A 50 -8.61 13.19 -15.48
CA ALA A 50 -7.84 14.37 -15.12
C ALA A 50 -8.13 14.84 -13.68
N ALA A 51 -9.41 15.08 -13.35
CA ALA A 51 -9.80 15.54 -12.02
C ALA A 51 -9.43 14.56 -10.90
N ALA A 52 -9.58 13.26 -11.12
CA ALA A 52 -9.19 12.25 -10.14
C ALA A 52 -7.67 12.17 -9.97
N SER A 53 -6.91 12.37 -11.05
CA SER A 53 -5.44 12.36 -11.06
C SER A 53 -4.87 13.56 -10.33
N PHE A 54 -5.36 14.77 -10.64
CA PHE A 54 -4.95 15.99 -9.93
C PHE A 54 -5.30 15.92 -8.44
N ARG A 55 -6.50 15.44 -8.08
CA ARG A 55 -6.89 15.26 -6.68
C ARG A 55 -5.98 14.27 -5.97
N TYR A 56 -5.71 13.12 -6.58
CA TYR A 56 -4.80 12.12 -6.01
C TYR A 56 -3.40 12.70 -5.77
N VAL A 57 -2.81 13.36 -6.78
CA VAL A 57 -1.47 13.95 -6.66
C VAL A 57 -1.45 15.03 -5.58
N ALA A 58 -2.44 15.92 -5.54
CA ALA A 58 -2.55 16.93 -4.50
C ALA A 58 -2.67 16.28 -3.11
N THR A 59 -3.54 15.28 -2.95
CA THR A 59 -3.69 14.54 -1.69
C THR A 59 -2.37 13.89 -1.27
N ALA A 60 -1.68 13.15 -2.14
CA ALA A 60 -0.40 12.52 -1.82
C ALA A 60 0.69 13.56 -1.50
N ALA A 61 0.78 14.64 -2.28
CA ALA A 61 1.74 15.72 -2.05
C ALA A 61 1.51 16.40 -0.69
N PHE A 62 0.30 16.88 -0.41
CA PHE A 62 0.02 17.66 0.78
C PHE A 62 -0.11 16.82 2.05
N LYS A 63 -0.76 15.65 1.97
CA LYS A 63 -1.09 14.83 3.14
C LYS A 63 -0.04 13.79 3.51
N PHE A 64 0.91 13.52 2.61
CA PHE A 64 1.99 12.56 2.89
C PHE A 64 3.37 13.21 2.82
N PHE A 65 3.75 13.79 1.67
CA PHE A 65 5.10 14.33 1.53
C PHE A 65 5.29 15.64 2.31
N ILE A 66 4.55 16.69 1.96
CA ILE A 66 4.69 18.02 2.58
C ILE A 66 4.47 17.93 4.09
N PHE A 67 3.46 17.20 4.55
CA PHE A 67 3.16 17.09 5.98
C PHE A 67 4.31 16.49 6.80
N GLN A 68 4.99 15.46 6.30
CA GLN A 68 6.18 14.91 6.98
C GLN A 68 7.34 15.91 7.02
N TYR A 69 7.52 16.69 5.95
CA TYR A 69 8.55 17.72 5.91
C TYR A 69 8.21 18.89 6.83
N MET A 70 6.94 19.24 7.01
CA MET A 70 6.53 20.27 7.97
C MET A 70 6.90 19.86 9.40
N GLU A 71 6.72 18.59 9.78
CA GLU A 71 7.21 18.09 11.07
C GLU A 71 8.74 18.09 11.15
N LYS A 72 9.41 17.57 10.10
CA LYS A 72 10.89 17.54 10.03
C LYS A 72 11.53 18.94 10.14
N LEU A 73 10.83 19.97 9.66
CA LEU A 73 11.26 21.36 9.70
C LEU A 73 10.70 22.12 10.92
N HIS A 74 10.07 21.40 11.87
CA HIS A 74 9.47 21.94 13.09
C HIS A 74 8.42 23.06 12.86
N LEU A 75 7.77 23.04 11.69
CA LEU A 75 6.64 23.93 11.36
C LEU A 75 5.32 23.38 11.93
N LEU A 76 5.27 22.08 12.21
CA LEU A 76 4.25 21.39 12.99
C LEU A 76 4.97 20.64 14.12
N HIS A 77 4.22 20.33 15.17
CA HIS A 77 4.69 19.53 16.30
C HIS A 77 3.65 18.45 16.57
N ILE A 78 3.95 17.23 16.13
CA ILE A 78 3.09 16.05 16.29
C ILE A 78 3.91 14.98 17.00
N PRO A 79 3.35 14.28 18.01
CA PRO A 79 4.08 13.21 18.68
C PRO A 79 4.60 12.18 17.68
N VAL A 80 5.92 11.98 17.65
CA VAL A 80 6.57 10.95 16.84
C VAL A 80 6.94 9.78 17.75
N LYS A 81 6.41 8.58 17.48
CA LYS A 81 6.70 7.37 18.26
C LYS A 81 7.51 6.36 17.47
N HIS A 82 8.44 5.70 18.14
CA HIS A 82 9.05 4.48 17.61
C HIS A 82 8.06 3.31 17.71
N VAL A 83 8.01 2.49 16.67
CA VAL A 83 7.11 1.32 16.60
C VAL A 83 7.85 0.02 16.34
N ASP A 84 9.17 0.02 16.51
CA ASP A 84 10.01 -1.17 16.38
C ASP A 84 9.56 -2.28 17.35
N HIS A 85 9.57 -3.51 16.86
CA HIS A 85 9.28 -4.74 17.59
C HIS A 85 10.51 -5.66 17.59
N ALA A 86 10.67 -6.50 18.60
CA ALA A 86 11.81 -7.41 18.69
C ALA A 86 11.93 -8.33 17.46
N LEU A 87 10.81 -8.72 16.84
CA LEU A 87 10.79 -9.52 15.62
C LEU A 87 11.33 -8.77 14.38
N ASP A 88 11.38 -7.44 14.39
CA ASP A 88 11.99 -6.69 13.29
C ASP A 88 13.48 -7.04 13.15
N SER A 89 14.17 -7.37 14.25
CA SER A 89 15.57 -7.80 14.22
C SER A 89 15.77 -9.18 13.57
N ARG A 90 14.72 -10.01 13.53
CA ARG A 90 14.73 -11.37 12.97
C ARG A 90 14.60 -11.39 11.45
N ILE A 91 14.07 -10.31 10.88
CA ILE A 91 14.03 -10.13 9.43
C ILE A 91 15.37 -9.50 9.03
N PRO A 92 16.20 -10.11 8.17
CA PRO A 92 17.50 -9.56 7.82
C PRO A 92 17.37 -8.23 7.07
N PHE A 93 18.32 -7.31 7.26
CA PHE A 93 18.38 -6.12 6.41
C PHE A 93 18.93 -6.49 5.02
N ARG A 94 18.12 -6.38 3.96
CA ARG A 94 18.51 -6.70 2.58
C ARG A 94 18.52 -5.47 1.69
N PRO A 95 19.66 -4.75 1.61
CA PRO A 95 19.75 -3.57 0.78
C PRO A 95 19.58 -3.86 -0.72
N ASP A 96 19.81 -5.11 -1.17
CA ASP A 96 19.61 -5.51 -2.57
C ASP A 96 18.13 -5.57 -2.98
N SER A 97 17.21 -5.65 -2.02
CA SER A 97 15.76 -5.58 -2.26
C SER A 97 15.28 -4.17 -2.64
N LEU A 98 16.16 -3.17 -2.66
CA LEU A 98 15.82 -1.78 -3.02
C LEU A 98 15.11 -1.66 -4.36
N HIS A 99 15.53 -2.43 -5.38
CA HIS A 99 14.90 -2.36 -6.70
C HIS A 99 13.45 -2.86 -6.72
N ILE A 100 13.09 -3.79 -5.82
CA ILE A 100 11.72 -4.26 -5.62
C ILE A 100 10.89 -3.17 -4.94
N TYR A 101 11.44 -2.57 -3.89
CA TYR A 101 10.82 -1.46 -3.18
C TYR A 101 10.55 -0.27 -4.10
N MET A 102 11.54 0.15 -4.88
CA MET A 102 11.41 1.28 -5.82
C MET A 102 10.42 1.00 -6.96
N ASP A 103 10.06 -0.26 -7.19
CA ASP A 103 9.04 -0.63 -8.17
C ASP A 103 7.61 -0.37 -7.67
N PHE A 104 7.41 -0.01 -6.40
CA PHE A 104 6.10 0.21 -5.78
C PHE A 104 5.17 1.14 -6.59
N ILE A 105 5.67 2.29 -7.06
CA ILE A 105 4.85 3.24 -7.84
C ILE A 105 4.55 2.67 -9.22
N ASN A 106 5.55 2.07 -9.88
CA ASN A 106 5.36 1.49 -11.20
C ASN A 106 4.44 0.27 -11.16
N TYR A 107 4.41 -0.48 -10.06
CA TYR A 107 3.56 -1.65 -9.87
C TYR A 107 2.09 -1.33 -10.16
N TRP A 108 1.51 -0.30 -9.53
CA TRP A 108 0.10 0.02 -9.75
C TRP A 108 -0.14 0.88 -11.00
N ILE A 109 0.83 1.69 -11.46
CA ILE A 109 0.71 2.45 -12.70
C ILE A 109 0.68 1.53 -13.93
N ARG A 110 1.44 0.42 -13.93
CA ARG A 110 1.40 -0.57 -15.03
C ARG A 110 -0.01 -1.13 -15.23
N CYS A 111 -0.76 -1.31 -14.15
CA CYS A 111 -2.13 -1.80 -14.21
C CYS A 111 -3.06 -0.78 -14.89
N MET A 112 -2.86 0.52 -14.62
CA MET A 112 -3.58 1.59 -15.31
C MET A 112 -3.22 1.62 -16.80
N ALA A 113 -1.94 1.44 -17.13
CA ALA A 113 -1.48 1.40 -18.52
C ALA A 113 -2.06 0.18 -19.26
N MET A 114 -2.19 -0.96 -18.57
CA MET A 114 -2.89 -2.13 -19.06
C MET A 114 -4.34 -1.80 -19.40
N LEU A 115 -5.08 -1.11 -18.52
CA LEU A 115 -6.47 -0.73 -18.77
C LEU A 115 -6.63 0.18 -19.99
N GLU A 116 -5.77 1.18 -20.15
CA GLU A 116 -5.82 2.08 -21.32
C GLU A 116 -5.46 1.38 -22.63
N ARG A 117 -4.54 0.41 -22.60
CA ARG A 117 -4.27 -0.42 -23.78
C ARG A 117 -5.45 -1.35 -24.09
N ARG A 118 -6.02 -1.97 -23.07
CA ARG A 118 -7.09 -2.98 -23.16
C ARG A 118 -8.41 -2.37 -23.62
N PHE A 119 -8.85 -1.28 -23.00
CA PHE A 119 -10.16 -0.64 -23.23
C PHE A 119 -10.09 0.59 -24.15
N GLY A 120 -8.88 1.03 -24.50
CA GLY A 120 -8.65 2.33 -25.14
C GLY A 120 -8.57 3.44 -24.11
N ILE A 121 -7.86 4.52 -24.46
CA ILE A 121 -7.50 5.62 -23.53
C ILE A 121 -8.74 6.09 -22.77
N TYR A 122 -9.74 6.64 -23.46
CA TYR A 122 -10.93 7.19 -22.79
C TYR A 122 -11.67 6.23 -21.84
N ASN A 123 -11.87 4.97 -22.25
CA ASN A 123 -12.59 3.97 -21.44
C ASN A 123 -11.71 3.40 -20.31
N GLY A 124 -10.42 3.17 -20.58
CA GLY A 124 -9.44 2.77 -19.58
C GLY A 124 -9.26 3.84 -18.52
N SER A 125 -9.18 5.11 -18.92
CA SER A 125 -9.06 6.25 -17.99
C SER A 125 -10.28 6.38 -17.06
N LYS A 126 -11.49 5.95 -17.46
CA LYS A 126 -12.65 5.88 -16.53
C LYS A 126 -12.42 4.90 -15.39
N LEU A 127 -11.86 3.73 -15.70
CA LEU A 127 -11.53 2.69 -14.71
C LEU A 127 -10.34 3.14 -13.85
N CYS A 128 -9.33 3.76 -14.47
CA CYS A 128 -8.19 4.34 -13.75
C CYS A 128 -8.64 5.45 -12.78
N ALA A 129 -9.60 6.29 -13.19
CA ALA A 129 -10.16 7.32 -12.33
C ALA A 129 -10.90 6.74 -11.11
N GLU A 130 -11.55 5.58 -11.25
CA GLU A 130 -12.16 4.87 -10.12
C GLU A 130 -11.11 4.39 -9.13
N TYR A 131 -10.05 3.75 -9.63
CA TYR A 131 -8.92 3.32 -8.81
C TYR A 131 -8.23 4.49 -8.09
N LEU A 132 -8.00 5.61 -8.78
CA LEU A 132 -7.41 6.82 -8.18
C LEU A 132 -8.27 7.42 -7.07
N ARG A 133 -9.60 7.28 -7.13
CA ARG A 133 -10.48 7.72 -6.03
C ARG A 133 -10.30 6.85 -4.79
N TYR A 134 -10.17 5.53 -4.97
CA TYR A 134 -9.81 4.64 -3.86
C TYR A 134 -8.42 4.94 -3.30
N LEU A 135 -7.42 5.19 -4.15
CA LEU A 135 -6.10 5.63 -3.68
C LEU A 135 -6.19 6.93 -2.89
N THR A 136 -6.94 7.91 -3.38
CA THR A 136 -7.17 9.17 -2.65
C THR A 136 -7.79 8.92 -1.28
N LEU A 137 -8.79 8.03 -1.18
CA LEU A 137 -9.38 7.64 0.11
C LEU A 137 -8.32 7.05 1.05
N VAL A 138 -7.49 6.12 0.59
CA VAL A 138 -6.44 5.49 1.42
C VAL A 138 -5.48 6.53 1.99
N TYR A 139 -5.03 7.50 1.18
CA TYR A 139 -4.20 8.61 1.66
C TYR A 139 -4.96 9.52 2.63
N ASP A 140 -6.21 9.85 2.33
CA ASP A 140 -7.05 10.71 3.17
C ASP A 140 -7.28 10.07 4.56
N GLU A 141 -7.53 8.76 4.61
CA GLU A 141 -7.75 8.01 5.85
C GLU A 141 -6.47 7.83 6.66
N ALA A 142 -5.37 7.40 6.04
CA ALA A 142 -4.09 7.28 6.75
C ALA A 142 -3.64 8.62 7.35
N TYR A 143 -3.82 9.71 6.60
CA TYR A 143 -3.52 11.07 7.06
C TYR A 143 -4.26 11.45 8.35
N LYS A 144 -5.53 11.02 8.51
CA LYS A 144 -6.28 11.29 9.74
C LYS A 144 -5.60 10.69 10.98
N LEU A 145 -4.94 9.55 10.85
CA LEU A 145 -4.17 8.96 11.96
C LEU A 145 -2.82 9.67 12.13
N TYR A 146 -2.11 9.94 11.03
CA TYR A 146 -0.81 10.63 11.08
C TYR A 146 -0.86 12.03 11.71
N ARG A 147 -2.00 12.71 11.61
CA ARG A 147 -2.23 14.00 12.28
C ARG A 147 -2.29 13.92 13.80
N GLU A 148 -2.63 12.75 14.34
CA GLU A 148 -2.76 12.53 15.78
C GLU A 148 -1.47 11.96 16.37
N CYS A 149 -0.82 11.06 15.65
CA CYS A 149 0.47 10.50 16.03
C CYS A 149 1.26 10.09 14.79
N MET A 150 2.46 10.63 14.66
CA MET A 150 3.45 10.18 13.68
C MET A 150 4.23 8.98 14.24
N THR A 151 4.79 8.15 13.36
CA THR A 151 5.52 6.95 13.75
C THR A 151 6.73 6.68 12.85
N THR A 152 7.81 6.21 13.46
CA THR A 152 9.10 5.91 12.80
C THR A 152 9.64 4.55 13.23
N THR A 153 10.65 4.06 12.51
CA THR A 153 11.38 2.83 12.84
C THR A 153 12.89 3.02 12.73
N CYS A 154 13.63 2.14 13.38
CA CYS A 154 15.09 2.14 13.40
C CYS A 154 15.63 1.62 12.06
N ARG A 155 16.46 2.45 11.39
CA ARG A 155 17.09 2.10 10.12
C ARG A 155 18.56 1.75 10.33
N PRO A 156 19.01 0.52 10.02
CA PRO A 156 20.40 0.11 10.25
C PRO A 156 21.34 0.92 9.34
N PRO A 157 22.60 1.19 9.77
CA PRO A 157 23.60 1.85 8.92
C PRO A 157 23.76 1.14 7.57
N CYS A 158 23.97 1.91 6.50
CA CYS A 158 24.15 1.37 5.16
C CYS A 158 24.99 2.33 4.30
N ASP A 159 26.03 1.81 3.67
CA ASP A 159 26.99 2.52 2.83
C ASP A 159 26.51 2.72 1.37
N LYS A 160 25.47 1.98 0.94
CA LYS A 160 24.94 2.07 -0.42
C LYS A 160 24.32 3.46 -0.67
N LYS A 161 24.94 4.23 -1.56
CA LYS A 161 24.53 5.60 -1.95
C LYS A 161 23.03 5.74 -2.28
N ARG A 162 22.44 4.75 -2.97
CA ARG A 162 21.01 4.78 -3.33
C ARG A 162 20.10 4.69 -2.10
N ILE A 163 20.49 3.93 -1.09
CA ILE A 163 19.74 3.84 0.18
C ILE A 163 19.92 5.13 0.99
N ALA A 164 21.12 5.70 1.01
CA ALA A 164 21.35 7.01 1.61
C ALA A 164 20.48 8.11 0.96
N ALA A 165 20.39 8.12 -0.38
CA ALA A 165 19.53 9.05 -1.12
C ALA A 165 18.04 8.86 -0.78
N LEU A 166 17.56 7.61 -0.72
CA LEU A 166 16.20 7.29 -0.28
C LEU A 166 15.93 7.85 1.12
N ARG A 167 16.80 7.57 2.09
CA ARG A 167 16.65 8.02 3.48
C ARG A 167 16.72 9.54 3.63
N LYS A 168 17.48 10.22 2.78
CA LYS A 168 17.53 11.69 2.76
C LYS A 168 16.21 12.29 2.26
N ALA A 169 15.62 11.67 1.23
CA ALA A 169 14.38 12.11 0.61
C ALA A 169 13.12 11.74 1.42
N ASP A 170 13.23 10.78 2.34
CA ASP A 170 12.14 10.30 3.17
C ASP A 170 12.36 10.62 4.67
N PRO A 171 11.66 11.64 5.22
CA PRO A 171 11.63 11.92 6.65
C PRO A 171 11.23 10.72 7.51
N HIS A 172 10.40 9.81 6.97
CA HIS A 172 10.05 8.53 7.60
C HIS A 172 9.30 8.68 8.93
N TYR A 173 8.28 9.53 8.95
CA TYR A 173 7.43 9.77 10.13
C TYR A 173 6.00 9.22 9.99
N MET A 174 5.72 8.49 8.92
CA MET A 174 4.38 7.94 8.63
C MET A 174 4.41 6.41 8.46
N CYS A 175 4.97 5.71 9.45
CA CYS A 175 5.13 4.26 9.37
C CYS A 175 3.82 3.47 9.58
N VAL A 176 3.01 3.84 10.58
CA VAL A 176 1.75 3.18 10.97
C VAL A 176 0.55 4.07 10.65
N PRO A 177 -0.43 3.59 9.88
CA PRO A 177 -0.40 2.37 9.07
C PRO A 177 0.59 2.50 7.90
N SER A 178 1.09 1.38 7.37
CA SER A 178 1.92 1.43 6.16
C SER A 178 1.08 1.72 4.91
N LEU A 179 1.29 2.90 4.30
CA LEU A 179 0.66 3.22 3.01
C LEU A 179 1.15 2.32 1.87
N HIS A 180 2.40 1.85 1.91
CA HIS A 180 2.91 0.89 0.94
C HIS A 180 2.05 -0.38 0.93
N ILE A 181 1.80 -0.95 2.11
CA ILE A 181 0.97 -2.15 2.29
C ILE A 181 -0.48 -1.87 1.90
N ALA A 182 -1.06 -0.76 2.38
CA ALA A 182 -2.44 -0.42 2.05
C ALA A 182 -2.65 -0.28 0.53
N ILE A 183 -1.70 0.33 -0.18
CA ILE A 183 -1.81 0.56 -1.62
C ILE A 183 -1.63 -0.73 -2.42
N ILE A 184 -0.65 -1.58 -2.10
CA ILE A 184 -0.48 -2.84 -2.83
C ILE A 184 -1.68 -3.79 -2.64
N CYS A 185 -2.23 -3.84 -1.43
CA CYS A 185 -3.40 -4.65 -1.08
C CYS A 185 -4.67 -4.12 -1.75
N LEU A 186 -4.90 -2.81 -1.70
CA LEU A 186 -5.97 -2.17 -2.47
C LEU A 186 -5.84 -2.49 -3.96
N THR A 187 -4.61 -2.48 -4.50
CA THR A 187 -4.38 -2.72 -5.92
C THR A 187 -4.85 -4.10 -6.34
N PHE A 188 -4.31 -5.19 -5.76
CA PHE A 188 -4.70 -6.52 -6.22
C PHE A 188 -6.19 -6.79 -5.98
N SER A 189 -6.77 -6.25 -4.90
CA SER A 189 -8.20 -6.39 -4.61
C SER A 189 -9.08 -5.64 -5.59
N PHE A 190 -8.74 -4.39 -5.91
CA PHE A 190 -9.46 -3.60 -6.91
C PHE A 190 -9.43 -4.29 -8.27
N TYR A 191 -8.27 -4.76 -8.71
CA TYR A 191 -8.13 -5.42 -10.01
C TYR A 191 -8.78 -6.80 -10.02
N ARG A 192 -8.76 -7.57 -8.91
CA ARG A 192 -9.53 -8.83 -8.78
C ARG A 192 -11.02 -8.59 -9.01
N MET A 193 -11.60 -7.58 -8.35
CA MET A 193 -12.99 -7.16 -8.58
C MET A 193 -13.19 -6.74 -10.04
N LEU A 194 -12.29 -5.91 -10.58
CA LEU A 194 -12.40 -5.38 -11.94
C LEU A 194 -12.36 -6.47 -13.00
N PHE A 195 -11.52 -7.50 -12.81
CA PHE A 195 -11.41 -8.65 -13.69
C PHE A 195 -12.69 -9.48 -13.74
N VAL A 196 -13.41 -9.58 -12.64
CA VAL A 196 -14.73 -10.23 -12.60
C VAL A 196 -15.78 -9.33 -13.26
N ARG A 197 -15.79 -8.04 -12.91
CA ARG A 197 -16.81 -7.07 -13.29
C ARG A 197 -16.78 -6.71 -14.77
N GLU A 198 -15.60 -6.55 -15.34
CA GLU A 198 -15.40 -6.16 -16.74
C GLU A 198 -15.05 -7.38 -17.60
N ARG A 199 -15.18 -7.26 -18.92
CA ARG A 199 -15.04 -8.37 -19.89
C ARG A 199 -13.59 -8.83 -20.11
N PHE A 200 -12.93 -9.29 -19.05
CA PHE A 200 -11.67 -10.00 -19.10
C PHE A 200 -11.90 -11.50 -19.33
N THR A 201 -11.04 -12.13 -20.12
CA THR A 201 -11.02 -13.58 -20.34
C THR A 201 -10.51 -14.31 -19.10
N LYS A 202 -10.86 -15.59 -18.91
CA LYS A 202 -10.41 -16.40 -17.77
C LYS A 202 -8.89 -16.36 -17.59
N ASP A 203 -8.14 -16.57 -18.67
CA ASP A 203 -6.69 -16.54 -18.70
C ASP A 203 -6.10 -15.19 -18.29
N GLU A 204 -6.72 -14.07 -18.71
CA GLU A 204 -6.32 -12.72 -18.29
C GLU A 204 -6.48 -12.56 -16.77
N LYS A 205 -7.60 -13.03 -16.19
CA LYS A 205 -7.86 -12.90 -14.74
C LYS A 205 -6.84 -13.70 -13.94
N GLU A 206 -6.61 -14.96 -14.32
CA GLU A 206 -5.70 -15.85 -13.61
C GLU A 206 -4.25 -15.37 -13.69
N ARG A 207 -3.80 -15.00 -14.89
CA ARG A 207 -2.40 -14.57 -15.10
C ARG A 207 -2.12 -13.24 -14.42
N TRP A 208 -2.89 -12.19 -14.75
CA TRP A 208 -2.64 -10.87 -14.18
C TRP A 208 -2.98 -10.81 -12.69
N GLY A 209 -3.99 -11.56 -12.23
CA GLY A 209 -4.27 -11.70 -10.80
C GLY A 209 -3.08 -12.30 -10.03
N ARG A 210 -2.49 -13.38 -10.56
CA ARG A 210 -1.30 -14.01 -9.97
C ARG A 210 -0.09 -13.10 -9.99
N GLU A 211 0.20 -12.46 -11.12
CA GLU A 211 1.32 -11.51 -11.26
C GLU A 211 1.19 -10.35 -10.26
N LEU A 212 -0.01 -9.78 -10.08
CA LEU A 212 -0.25 -8.72 -9.11
C LEU A 212 0.00 -9.17 -7.68
N TYR A 213 -0.58 -10.32 -7.30
CA TYR A 213 -0.50 -10.80 -5.93
C TYR A 213 0.94 -11.15 -5.53
N ILE A 214 1.66 -11.89 -6.38
CA ILE A 214 3.08 -12.21 -6.15
C ILE A 214 3.90 -10.94 -6.00
N ARG A 215 3.69 -9.95 -6.89
CA ARG A 215 4.46 -8.71 -6.83
C ARG A 215 4.11 -7.86 -5.60
N ALA A 216 2.86 -7.86 -5.17
CA ALA A 216 2.45 -7.21 -3.93
C ALA A 216 3.20 -7.81 -2.73
N VAL A 217 3.22 -9.14 -2.59
CA VAL A 217 3.95 -9.82 -1.51
C VAL A 217 5.44 -9.46 -1.52
N GLN A 218 6.08 -9.49 -2.69
CA GLN A 218 7.49 -9.08 -2.83
C GLN A 218 7.75 -7.64 -2.38
N ILE A 219 6.84 -6.71 -2.71
CA ILE A 219 6.95 -5.32 -2.26
C ILE A 219 6.77 -5.24 -0.74
N ALA A 220 5.79 -5.95 -0.16
CA ALA A 220 5.57 -5.99 1.28
C ALA A 220 6.79 -6.55 2.05
N GLU A 221 7.39 -7.63 1.58
CA GLU A 221 8.62 -8.15 2.16
C GLU A 221 9.77 -7.14 2.03
N SER A 222 9.88 -6.48 0.86
CA SER A 222 10.93 -5.48 0.63
C SER A 222 10.86 -4.29 1.59
N VAL A 223 9.66 -3.88 2.03
CA VAL A 223 9.55 -2.78 3.01
C VAL A 223 10.12 -3.15 4.38
N LEU A 224 9.97 -4.42 4.78
CA LEU A 224 10.52 -4.96 6.03
C LEU A 224 12.02 -5.27 5.90
N TYR A 225 12.45 -5.82 4.76
CA TYR A 225 13.86 -6.04 4.45
C TYR A 225 14.67 -4.74 4.44
N LEU A 226 14.07 -3.62 4.03
CA LEU A 226 14.74 -2.32 4.00
C LEU A 226 14.55 -1.50 5.28
N LYS A 227 13.85 -2.05 6.27
CA LYS A 227 13.51 -1.38 7.53
C LYS A 227 12.84 -0.02 7.30
N GLN A 228 11.95 0.04 6.30
CA GLN A 228 11.07 1.20 6.08
C GLN A 228 9.79 1.10 6.91
N HIS A 229 9.48 -0.11 7.39
CA HIS A 229 8.33 -0.39 8.23
C HIS A 229 8.70 -1.50 9.22
N SER A 230 7.99 -1.53 10.34
CA SER A 230 8.00 -2.61 11.32
C SER A 230 6.93 -3.65 10.95
N VAL A 231 7.07 -4.87 11.47
CA VAL A 231 6.01 -5.89 11.50
C VAL A 231 4.70 -5.36 12.09
N ASN A 232 4.74 -4.31 12.93
CA ASN A 232 3.55 -3.61 13.43
C ASN A 232 2.78 -2.82 12.37
N CYS A 233 3.47 -2.31 11.36
CA CYS A 233 2.87 -1.43 10.37
C CYS A 233 1.96 -2.17 9.39
N ILE A 234 2.22 -3.47 9.18
CA ILE A 234 1.50 -4.36 8.27
C ILE A 234 0.05 -4.58 8.76
N PRO A 235 -0.21 -5.15 9.96
CA PRO A 235 -1.56 -5.42 10.44
C PRO A 235 -2.42 -4.15 10.55
N ALA A 236 -1.84 -3.02 10.98
CA ALA A 236 -2.55 -1.74 11.04
C ALA A 236 -3.03 -1.27 9.66
N ALA A 237 -2.23 -1.47 8.61
CA ALA A 237 -2.61 -1.13 7.23
C ALA A 237 -3.70 -2.05 6.68
N LEU A 238 -3.59 -3.36 6.94
CA LEU A 238 -4.60 -4.34 6.52
C LEU A 238 -5.94 -4.08 7.23
N TYR A 239 -5.90 -3.83 8.53
CA TYR A 239 -7.07 -3.46 9.32
C TYR A 239 -7.73 -2.17 8.79
N MET A 240 -6.96 -1.10 8.56
CA MET A 240 -7.47 0.12 7.94
C MET A 240 -8.22 -0.20 6.64
N LEU A 241 -7.62 -0.97 5.72
CA LEU A 241 -8.27 -1.33 4.46
C LEU A 241 -9.59 -2.09 4.65
N THR A 242 -9.62 -3.08 5.55
CA THR A 242 -10.86 -3.83 5.81
C THR A 242 -12.01 -2.96 6.32
N ARG A 243 -11.68 -1.82 6.95
CA ARG A 243 -12.67 -0.86 7.45
C ARG A 243 -13.11 0.15 6.40
N ILE A 244 -12.19 0.66 5.59
CA ILE A 244 -12.47 1.78 4.67
C ILE A 244 -12.91 1.33 3.27
N VAL A 245 -12.60 0.09 2.87
CA VAL A 245 -12.99 -0.51 1.59
C VAL A 245 -13.42 -1.98 1.73
N PRO A 246 -14.37 -2.31 2.62
CA PRO A 246 -14.79 -3.69 2.89
C PRO A 246 -15.34 -4.41 1.65
N GLU A 247 -15.81 -3.67 0.65
CA GLU A 247 -16.30 -4.22 -0.61
C GLU A 247 -15.18 -4.72 -1.55
N LEU A 248 -13.92 -4.37 -1.27
CA LEU A 248 -12.74 -4.77 -2.05
C LEU A 248 -11.78 -5.68 -1.26
N PHE A 249 -11.59 -5.41 0.04
CA PHE A 249 -10.58 -6.05 0.86
C PHE A 249 -11.21 -6.60 2.15
N THR A 250 -11.22 -7.93 2.28
CA THR A 250 -11.89 -8.65 3.37
C THR A 250 -10.91 -9.11 4.45
N PRO A 251 -11.40 -9.50 5.65
CA PRO A 251 -10.54 -10.12 6.65
C PRO A 251 -9.81 -11.38 6.15
N THR A 252 -10.46 -12.20 5.32
CA THR A 252 -9.81 -13.36 4.71
C THR A 252 -8.66 -12.96 3.79
N ASP A 253 -8.77 -11.83 3.08
CA ASP A 253 -7.68 -11.31 2.24
C ASP A 253 -6.49 -10.87 3.10
N ALA A 254 -6.75 -10.25 4.26
CA ALA A 254 -5.72 -9.82 5.20
C ALA A 254 -4.90 -11.01 5.72
N THR A 255 -5.58 -12.02 6.28
CA THR A 255 -4.94 -13.23 6.80
C THR A 255 -4.18 -13.98 5.69
N ALA A 256 -4.80 -14.17 4.52
CA ALA A 256 -4.11 -14.83 3.40
C ALA A 256 -2.83 -14.07 2.98
N PHE A 257 -2.86 -12.73 3.00
CA PHE A 257 -1.69 -11.91 2.69
C PHE A 257 -0.58 -12.05 3.74
N ILE A 258 -0.92 -12.03 5.03
CA ILE A 258 0.02 -12.24 6.14
C ILE A 258 0.72 -13.59 6.04
N HIS A 259 -0.05 -14.66 5.82
CA HIS A 259 0.49 -16.02 5.69
C HIS A 259 1.34 -16.23 4.43
N GLN A 260 1.15 -15.43 3.39
CA GLN A 260 1.95 -15.52 2.17
C GLN A 260 3.31 -14.83 2.32
N MET A 261 3.43 -13.79 3.16
CA MET A 261 4.68 -13.08 3.40
C MET A 261 5.75 -14.02 3.97
N PHE A 262 6.95 -13.96 3.40
CA PHE A 262 8.14 -14.77 3.74
C PHE A 262 7.98 -16.29 3.61
N SER A 263 6.84 -16.80 3.14
CA SER A 263 6.60 -18.23 2.96
C SER A 263 7.66 -18.93 2.11
N THR A 264 8.21 -18.22 1.12
CA THR A 264 9.23 -18.73 0.18
C THR A 264 10.63 -18.17 0.42
N SER A 265 10.84 -17.35 1.47
CA SER A 265 12.17 -16.77 1.74
C SER A 265 13.17 -17.84 2.19
N GLY A 266 14.41 -17.77 1.74
CA GLY A 266 15.45 -18.77 2.10
C GLY A 266 16.34 -18.34 3.27
N ASP A 267 16.16 -17.11 3.73
CA ASP A 267 17.07 -16.34 4.57
C ASP A 267 16.48 -15.96 5.93
N ILE A 268 15.30 -16.51 6.25
CA ILE A 268 14.64 -16.43 7.55
C ILE A 268 14.34 -17.86 7.98
N SER A 269 14.61 -18.20 9.24
CA SER A 269 14.35 -19.56 9.74
C SER A 269 12.84 -19.87 9.71
N ALA A 270 12.47 -21.16 9.71
CA ALA A 270 11.06 -21.56 9.74
C ALA A 270 10.36 -21.07 11.02
N GLU A 271 11.06 -21.12 12.15
CA GLU A 271 10.61 -20.66 13.45
C GLU A 271 10.41 -19.14 13.47
N GLU A 272 11.34 -18.38 12.90
CA GLU A 272 11.26 -16.92 12.81
C GLU A 272 10.13 -16.46 11.89
N LYS A 273 9.95 -17.12 10.73
CA LYS A 273 8.80 -16.88 9.86
C LYS A 273 7.49 -17.10 10.59
N LYS A 274 7.36 -18.24 11.29
CA LYS A 274 6.18 -18.57 12.07
C LYS A 274 5.89 -17.50 13.13
N ALA A 275 6.91 -17.09 13.89
CA ALA A 275 6.75 -16.05 14.92
C ALA A 275 6.33 -14.69 14.32
N VAL A 276 6.90 -14.30 13.17
CA VAL A 276 6.51 -13.07 12.46
C VAL A 276 5.06 -13.14 11.98
N THR A 277 4.65 -14.26 11.36
CA THR A 277 3.28 -14.49 10.89
C THR A 277 2.29 -14.46 12.05
N GLU A 278 2.51 -15.27 13.09
CA GLU A 278 1.62 -15.35 14.27
C GLU A 278 1.47 -13.99 14.97
N TYR A 279 2.55 -13.20 15.04
CA TYR A 279 2.50 -11.86 15.59
C TYR A 279 1.65 -10.90 14.74
N MET A 280 1.84 -10.91 13.42
CA MET A 280 1.08 -10.06 12.51
C MET A 280 -0.41 -10.44 12.53
N ASP A 281 -0.74 -11.73 12.56
CA ASP A 281 -2.12 -12.19 12.71
C ASP A 281 -2.72 -11.77 14.04
N PHE A 282 -2.03 -11.99 15.16
CA PHE A 282 -2.47 -11.55 16.48
C PHE A 282 -2.78 -10.05 16.50
N MET A 283 -1.86 -9.21 15.98
CA MET A 283 -2.05 -7.76 15.95
C MET A 283 -3.21 -7.35 15.05
N TYR A 284 -3.39 -8.01 13.91
CA TYR A 284 -4.51 -7.76 13.00
C TYR A 284 -5.85 -8.14 13.65
N GLU A 285 -5.96 -9.34 14.22
CA GLU A 285 -7.15 -9.83 14.92
C GLU A 285 -7.50 -8.94 16.11
N ARG A 286 -6.50 -8.52 16.88
CA ARG A 286 -6.68 -7.56 17.98
C ARG A 286 -7.33 -6.28 17.49
N PHE A 287 -6.81 -5.65 16.43
CA PHE A 287 -7.41 -4.43 15.89
C PHE A 287 -8.83 -4.64 15.36
N LEU A 288 -9.09 -5.80 14.75
CA LEU A 288 -10.42 -6.15 14.27
C LEU A 288 -11.42 -6.26 15.44
N LEU A 289 -11.05 -7.01 16.49
CA LEU A 289 -11.89 -7.24 17.67
C LEU A 289 -12.12 -5.95 18.47
N GLU A 290 -11.06 -5.19 18.77
CA GLU A 290 -11.18 -3.92 19.47
C GLU A 290 -11.94 -2.86 18.65
N GLY A 291 -11.92 -2.99 17.32
CA GLY A 291 -12.60 -2.09 16.40
C GLY A 291 -14.07 -2.43 16.14
N CYS A 292 -14.56 -3.61 16.52
CA CYS A 292 -15.92 -4.07 16.20
C CYS A 292 -17.04 -3.13 16.66
N LEU A 293 -16.80 -2.39 17.75
CA LEU A 293 -17.76 -1.46 18.35
C LEU A 293 -17.42 0.02 18.07
N GLU A 294 -16.38 0.28 17.30
CA GLU A 294 -15.87 1.63 17.02
C GLU A 294 -16.36 2.09 15.65
N ASP A 295 -16.92 3.30 15.56
CA ASP A 295 -17.26 3.92 14.27
C ASP A 295 -15.99 4.35 13.51
N ASP A 296 -14.95 4.74 14.25
CA ASP A 296 -13.68 5.19 13.72
C ASP A 296 -12.64 4.06 13.77
N TRP A 297 -12.16 3.63 12.60
CA TRP A 297 -11.14 2.59 12.52
C TRP A 297 -9.85 2.97 13.26
N ARG A 298 -9.56 4.27 13.44
CA ARG A 298 -8.31 4.73 14.06
C ARG A 298 -8.26 4.42 15.56
N ALA A 299 -9.40 4.33 16.23
CA ALA A 299 -9.50 4.21 17.70
C ALA A 299 -8.64 3.07 18.29
N PRO A 300 -8.74 1.80 17.86
CA PRO A 300 -7.91 0.72 18.40
C PRO A 300 -6.42 0.90 18.08
N VAL A 301 -6.08 1.47 16.92
CA VAL A 301 -4.68 1.72 16.54
C VAL A 301 -4.08 2.82 17.42
N LEU A 302 -4.82 3.89 17.69
CA LEU A 302 -4.39 4.98 18.58
C LEU A 302 -4.25 4.52 20.03
N ARG A 303 -5.15 3.66 20.53
CA ARG A 303 -5.02 3.04 21.86
C ARG A 303 -3.76 2.17 21.97
N TRP A 304 -3.51 1.36 20.95
CA TRP A 304 -2.28 0.58 20.87
C TRP A 304 -1.06 1.51 20.84
N LEU A 305 -1.01 2.51 19.96
CA LEU A 305 0.08 3.50 19.92
C LEU A 305 0.25 4.23 21.26
N GLY A 306 -0.84 4.47 22.00
CA GLY A 306 -0.84 5.10 23.31
C GLY A 306 -0.12 4.29 24.38
N SER A 307 -0.23 2.95 24.31
CA SER A 307 0.30 2.01 25.31
C SER A 307 1.54 1.23 24.84
N TYR A 308 1.90 1.31 23.56
CA TYR A 308 2.99 0.55 22.98
C TYR A 308 4.35 1.02 23.50
N GLN A 309 5.17 0.05 23.91
CA GLN A 309 6.56 0.27 24.29
C GLN A 309 7.47 -0.32 23.20
N PRO A 310 8.26 0.51 22.49
CA PRO A 310 9.09 0.05 21.38
C PRO A 310 10.25 -0.83 21.87
N SER A 311 10.55 -1.87 21.11
CA SER A 311 11.78 -2.64 21.25
C SER A 311 12.90 -1.94 20.47
N MET A 312 13.60 -1.00 21.12
CA MET A 312 14.74 -0.33 20.50
C MET A 312 15.97 -1.26 20.49
N PRO A 313 16.73 -1.36 19.39
CA PRO A 313 18.01 -2.05 19.39
C PRO A 313 18.97 -1.39 20.40
N GLN A 314 19.70 -2.20 21.20
CA GLN A 314 20.61 -1.72 22.25
C GLN A 314 21.65 -0.68 21.75
N GLU A 315 22.12 -0.79 20.51
CA GLU A 315 23.08 0.16 19.91
C GLU A 315 22.53 1.57 19.65
N GLN A 316 21.20 1.77 19.68
CA GLN A 316 20.58 3.08 19.40
C GLN A 316 19.93 3.73 20.63
N ALA A 317 19.91 3.05 21.77
CA ALA A 317 19.48 3.64 23.05
C ALA A 317 20.48 4.68 23.59
N GLU A 318 21.70 4.72 23.06
CA GLU A 318 22.78 5.61 23.48
C GLU A 318 23.03 6.79 22.53
N ALA A 319 22.34 6.87 21.40
CA ALA A 319 22.46 8.01 20.48
C ALA A 319 21.55 9.16 20.95
N PRO A 320 22.07 10.37 21.23
CA PRO A 320 21.23 11.50 21.59
C PRO A 320 20.24 11.78 20.45
N ALA A 321 18.99 12.06 20.82
CA ALA A 321 17.97 12.52 19.88
C ALA A 321 18.58 13.64 19.02
N ALA A 322 18.64 13.42 17.70
CA ALA A 322 19.12 14.44 16.79
C ALA A 322 18.24 15.70 16.96
N PRO A 323 18.84 16.90 16.99
CA PRO A 323 18.17 18.15 17.34
C PRO A 323 17.04 18.51 16.40
#